data_AF-A0A7V4PB20-F1
#
_entry.id   AF-A0A7V4PB20-F1
#
_cell.length_a   1.000
_cell.length_b   1.000
_cell.length_c   1.000
_cell.angle_alpha   90.00
_cell.angle_beta   90.00
_cell.angle_gamma   90.00
#
_symmetry.space_group_name_H-M   'P 1'
#
loop_
_entity.id
_entity.type
_entity.pdbx_description
1 polymer ?
#
loop_
_entity_poly.entity_id
_entity_poly.type
_entity_poly.pdbx_seq_one_letter_code
_entity_poly.pdbx_strand_id
1 'polypeptide(L)'
;MAEAVAAALAKGQHLIAEAGTGVGKSFAYLVPAIQYVTAEPPQKSKKQRTDEEDGNESERRRVVISTHTISLQEQLLHKDLPLLRSVMPDEFTAVLVKGRGNYLSLRRMNLAAERSVSLFSDSEELGELRQIIAWSKKTGDGSLSDLSFTPRRPVWDEVASDSSNCLGRKCPTYGDCFYYRARRRIENAHLLIVNHALFCSDLALRRAGVSILPDYDAVIFDEAHTLEAVAGDHLGLSVTSGRVQYLLNKLYNDRTNKGLLVTRKLAKAQDLAVDCHTRADELFREAYELVSQPGNRTGRVHEPHLLENRLSPALVQLAVLLKQEAKQIDDESERLDFTSAHDRLVALAGELTAWIEQKEAGAVYWIEKTATRGRPRVSLSAAPIEVGPILRAELFEKTRTAVLTSATLAVGQPPQFDFYKSRLGLTRCETFRAGSPFNYREQAELILVRGLPDPTAAKEEFERRSIDMIKRYVERTGGHAFVLFTSYEALRKAAAALTPWLASRNFALYSQADGTPRTQMVEQFKKNPQGVLLGTD
;
A
#
# COMPACT_ATOMS: atom_id res chain seq x y z
N MET A 1 22.89 -13.92 12.16
CA MET A 1 21.57 -13.26 12.02
C MET A 1 20.48 -14.05 12.72
N ALA A 2 20.25 -15.32 12.37
CA ALA A 2 19.18 -16.13 12.98
C ALA A 2 19.22 -16.17 14.52
N GLU A 3 20.40 -16.40 15.10
CA GLU A 3 20.60 -16.36 16.56
C GLU A 3 20.29 -14.98 17.16
N ALA A 4 20.64 -13.89 16.47
CA ALA A 4 20.35 -12.54 16.93
C ALA A 4 18.83 -12.28 16.93
N VAL A 5 18.13 -12.72 15.88
CA VAL A 5 16.66 -12.64 15.81
C VAL A 5 16.01 -13.49 16.91
N ALA A 6 16.48 -14.73 17.11
CA ALA A 6 15.99 -15.61 18.17
C ALA A 6 16.18 -14.98 19.56
N ALA A 7 17.36 -14.43 19.83
CA ALA A 7 17.66 -13.76 21.10
C ALA A 7 16.78 -12.52 21.32
N ALA A 8 16.56 -11.71 20.28
CA ALA A 8 15.69 -10.53 20.33
C ALA A 8 14.24 -10.91 20.67
N LEU A 9 13.68 -11.90 19.97
CA LEU A 9 12.33 -12.42 20.23
C LEU A 9 12.19 -13.00 21.64
N ALA A 10 13.16 -13.79 22.10
CA ALA A 10 13.15 -14.39 23.42
C ALA A 10 13.22 -13.33 24.54
N LYS A 11 14.11 -12.35 24.40
CA LYS A 11 14.34 -11.30 25.40
C LYS A 11 13.29 -10.19 25.37
N GLY A 12 12.48 -10.09 24.32
CA GLY A 12 11.56 -8.97 24.16
C GLY A 12 12.27 -7.66 23.84
N GLN A 13 13.27 -7.70 22.95
CA GLN A 13 14.11 -6.55 22.61
C GLN A 13 14.04 -6.26 21.11
N HIS A 14 14.06 -4.99 20.72
CA HIS A 14 14.13 -4.63 19.30
C HIS A 14 15.52 -4.93 18.73
N LEU A 15 15.57 -5.25 17.44
CA LEU A 15 16.81 -5.58 16.72
C LEU A 15 16.85 -4.85 15.38
N ILE A 16 17.97 -4.19 15.08
CA ILE A 16 18.32 -3.80 13.71
C ILE A 16 19.35 -4.81 13.19
N ALA A 17 19.05 -5.46 12.07
CA ALA A 17 19.91 -6.46 11.44
C ALA A 17 20.20 -6.10 9.98
N GLU A 18 21.40 -5.62 9.68
CA GLU A 18 21.88 -5.49 8.30
C GLU A 18 22.47 -6.81 7.83
N ALA A 19 21.97 -7.31 6.71
CA ALA A 19 22.51 -8.51 6.07
C ALA A 19 22.42 -8.39 4.56
N GLY A 20 23.57 -8.52 3.89
CA GLY A 20 23.69 -8.38 2.44
C GLY A 20 22.76 -9.30 1.64
N THR A 21 22.68 -9.06 0.34
CA THR A 21 22.03 -10.00 -0.59
C THR A 21 22.73 -11.36 -0.53
N GLY A 22 21.97 -12.44 -0.73
CA GLY A 22 22.53 -13.81 -0.71
C GLY A 22 22.79 -14.41 0.68
N VAL A 23 22.72 -13.64 1.77
CA VAL A 23 22.94 -14.15 3.15
C VAL A 23 21.82 -15.08 3.63
N GLY A 24 20.68 -15.14 2.92
CA GLY A 24 19.52 -15.91 3.36
C GLY A 24 18.69 -15.20 4.44
N LYS A 25 18.54 -13.88 4.33
CA LYS A 25 17.78 -13.03 5.26
C LYS A 25 16.42 -13.63 5.63
N SER A 26 15.66 -14.05 4.63
CA SER A 26 14.32 -14.62 4.80
C SER A 26 14.32 -15.80 5.77
N PHE A 27 15.15 -16.80 5.54
CA PHE A 27 15.29 -17.93 6.49
C PHE A 27 15.82 -17.49 7.85
N ALA A 28 16.75 -16.54 7.89
CA ALA A 28 17.34 -16.05 9.12
C ALA A 28 16.34 -15.34 10.04
N TYR A 29 15.23 -14.80 9.54
CA TYR A 29 14.15 -14.30 10.39
C TYR A 29 12.95 -15.24 10.49
N LEU A 30 12.66 -16.05 9.47
CA LEU A 30 11.52 -16.97 9.47
C LEU A 30 11.70 -18.13 10.44
N VAL A 31 12.86 -18.78 10.43
CA VAL A 31 13.14 -19.94 11.30
C VAL A 31 12.96 -19.57 12.79
N PRO A 32 13.64 -18.52 13.31
CA PRO A 32 13.45 -18.15 14.71
C PRO A 32 12.05 -17.59 15.00
N ALA A 33 11.37 -16.96 14.04
CA ALA A 33 9.98 -16.55 14.21
C ALA A 33 9.03 -17.75 14.36
N ILE A 34 9.22 -18.81 13.55
CA ILE A 34 8.45 -20.05 13.65
C ILE A 34 8.72 -20.71 15.00
N GLN A 35 9.98 -20.89 15.39
CA GLN A 35 10.34 -21.46 16.70
C GLN A 35 9.74 -20.66 17.86
N TYR A 36 9.69 -19.32 17.74
CA TYR A 36 9.11 -18.46 18.76
C TYR A 36 7.60 -18.66 18.92
N VAL A 37 6.86 -18.78 17.82
CA VAL A 37 5.39 -18.95 17.84
C VAL A 37 4.95 -20.38 18.15
N THR A 38 5.79 -21.38 17.89
CA THR A 38 5.52 -22.80 18.19
C THR A 38 6.02 -23.22 19.56
N ALA A 39 6.99 -22.50 20.14
CA ALA A 39 7.47 -22.78 21.49
C ALA A 39 6.36 -22.63 22.54
N GLU A 40 6.37 -23.52 23.53
CA GLU A 40 5.41 -23.47 24.63
C GLU A 40 5.41 -22.07 25.29
N PRO A 41 4.23 -21.49 25.56
CA PRO A 41 4.16 -20.24 26.30
C PRO A 41 4.79 -20.44 27.68
N PRO A 42 5.47 -19.42 28.24
CA PRO A 42 6.09 -19.57 29.55
C PRO A 42 4.95 -19.85 30.53
N GLN A 43 5.07 -20.89 31.36
CA GLN A 43 4.07 -21.16 32.39
C GLN A 43 3.90 -19.89 33.24
N LYS A 44 2.80 -19.14 33.04
CA LYS A 44 2.43 -18.04 33.92
C LYS A 44 2.32 -18.67 35.32
N SER A 45 3.12 -18.15 36.25
CA SER A 45 3.14 -18.59 37.64
C SER A 45 1.72 -18.71 38.18
N LYS A 46 1.36 -19.89 38.69
CA LYS A 46 0.07 -20.32 39.27
C LYS A 46 -0.53 -19.44 40.38
N LYS A 47 -0.08 -18.20 40.61
CA LYS A 47 -0.67 -17.29 41.60
C LYS A 47 -1.68 -16.38 40.90
N GLN A 48 -2.95 -16.56 41.26
CA GLN A 48 -4.16 -15.90 40.74
C GLN A 48 -4.74 -16.50 39.46
N ARG A 49 -5.19 -17.76 39.55
CA ARG A 49 -6.41 -18.16 38.86
C ARG A 49 -7.50 -18.27 39.92
N THR A 50 -8.47 -17.37 39.88
CA THR A 50 -9.79 -17.58 40.48
C THR A 50 -10.62 -18.32 39.44
N ASP A 51 -11.27 -19.41 39.86
CA ASP A 51 -11.85 -20.46 39.01
C ASP A 51 -13.15 -20.07 38.27
N GLU A 52 -13.33 -18.81 37.85
CA GLU A 52 -14.61 -18.34 37.25
C GLU A 52 -14.47 -17.52 35.96
N GLU A 53 -13.43 -17.73 35.15
CA GLU A 53 -13.41 -17.21 33.78
C GLU A 53 -13.28 -18.34 32.75
N ASP A 54 -14.42 -18.63 32.13
CA ASP A 54 -14.58 -19.49 30.95
C ASP A 54 -13.48 -19.23 29.91
N GLY A 55 -12.74 -20.29 29.56
CA GLY A 55 -12.23 -20.51 28.21
C GLY A 55 -11.30 -19.47 27.58
N ASN A 56 -10.53 -18.71 28.35
CA ASN A 56 -9.60 -17.76 27.73
C ASN A 56 -8.47 -18.52 27.02
N GLU A 57 -8.52 -18.51 25.69
CA GLU A 57 -7.54 -19.06 24.75
C GLU A 57 -6.13 -18.83 25.30
N SER A 58 -5.36 -19.90 25.51
CA SER A 58 -3.92 -19.82 25.72
C SER A 58 -3.34 -18.79 24.75
N GLU A 59 -2.83 -17.65 25.23
CA GLU A 59 -2.23 -16.56 24.43
C GLU A 59 -1.29 -17.13 23.37
N ARG A 60 -1.83 -17.36 22.16
CA ARG A 60 -1.09 -17.92 21.04
C ARG A 60 -0.16 -16.82 20.56
N ARG A 61 1.14 -17.08 20.62
CA ARG A 61 2.13 -16.12 20.14
C ARG A 61 1.95 -15.89 18.65
N ARG A 62 2.05 -14.64 18.23
CA ARG A 62 1.89 -14.22 16.83
C ARG A 62 3.00 -13.28 16.40
N VAL A 63 3.51 -13.53 15.20
CA VAL A 63 4.52 -12.68 14.56
C VAL A 63 3.97 -12.13 13.25
N VAL A 64 4.07 -10.81 13.08
CA VAL A 64 3.79 -10.13 11.81
C VAL A 64 5.08 -10.02 11.01
N ILE A 65 5.05 -10.40 9.74
CA ILE A 65 6.13 -10.21 8.78
C ILE A 65 5.66 -9.20 7.76
N SER A 66 6.24 -8.01 7.83
CA SER A 66 5.93 -6.88 6.99
C SER A 66 6.99 -6.74 5.91
N THR A 67 6.58 -6.73 4.65
CA THR A 67 7.48 -6.61 3.49
C THR A 67 7.13 -5.40 2.64
N HIS A 68 8.11 -4.81 1.96
CA HIS A 68 7.83 -3.71 1.05
C HIS A 68 7.17 -4.16 -0.27
N THR A 69 7.70 -5.19 -0.93
CA THR A 69 7.30 -5.55 -2.31
C THR A 69 6.39 -6.78 -2.39
N ILE A 70 5.48 -6.79 -3.38
CA ILE A 70 4.61 -7.95 -3.67
C ILE A 70 5.45 -9.17 -4.06
N SER A 71 6.53 -8.99 -4.82
CA SER A 71 7.39 -10.10 -5.24
C SER A 71 8.07 -10.80 -4.06
N LEU A 72 8.47 -10.06 -3.02
CA LEU A 72 9.00 -10.65 -1.80
C LEU A 72 7.92 -11.42 -1.04
N GLN A 73 6.68 -10.91 -0.98
CA GLN A 73 5.55 -11.65 -0.40
C GLN A 73 5.29 -12.96 -1.12
N GLU A 74 5.28 -12.95 -2.44
CA GLU A 74 5.10 -14.14 -3.26
C GLU A 74 6.23 -15.15 -3.02
N GLN A 75 7.48 -14.68 -2.91
CA GLN A 75 8.61 -15.54 -2.57
C GLN A 75 8.42 -16.22 -1.20
N LEU A 76 8.02 -15.46 -0.18
CA LEU A 76 7.75 -16.00 1.15
C LEU A 76 6.65 -17.06 1.10
N LEU A 77 5.53 -16.77 0.42
CA LEU A 77 4.34 -17.62 0.43
C LEU A 77 4.45 -18.87 -0.43
N HIS A 78 5.11 -18.78 -1.59
CA HIS A 78 5.17 -19.87 -2.57
C HIS A 78 6.47 -20.66 -2.53
N LYS A 79 7.50 -20.17 -1.82
CA LYS A 79 8.82 -20.81 -1.79
C LYS A 79 9.33 -21.02 -0.37
N ASP A 80 9.55 -19.94 0.38
CA ASP A 80 10.29 -20.02 1.66
C ASP A 80 9.45 -20.69 2.76
N LEU A 81 8.19 -20.29 2.95
CA LEU A 81 7.28 -20.89 3.94
C LEU A 81 6.90 -22.35 3.60
N PRO A 82 6.58 -22.71 2.35
CA PRO A 82 6.36 -24.12 1.99
C PRO A 82 7.57 -25.01 2.25
N LEU A 83 8.78 -24.52 1.96
CA LEU A 83 10.02 -25.24 2.27
C LEU A 83 10.18 -25.42 3.79
N LEU A 84 9.99 -24.35 4.57
CA LEU A 84 10.08 -24.44 6.03
C LEU A 84 9.04 -25.40 6.62
N ARG A 85 7.83 -25.44 6.07
CA ARG A 85 6.80 -26.40 6.46
C ARG A 85 7.19 -27.85 6.18
N SER A 86 7.99 -28.12 5.15
CA SER A 86 8.41 -29.49 4.83
C SER A 86 9.64 -29.97 5.61
N VAL A 87 10.41 -29.07 6.20
CA VAL A 87 11.67 -29.41 6.90
C VAL A 87 11.64 -29.16 8.41
N MET A 88 10.80 -28.24 8.90
CA MET A 88 10.68 -27.97 10.33
C MET A 88 9.73 -28.97 11.00
N PRO A 89 10.06 -29.44 12.22
CA PRO A 89 9.24 -30.44 12.91
C PRO A 89 7.93 -29.87 13.47
N ASP A 90 7.90 -28.56 13.76
CA ASP A 90 6.75 -27.92 14.39
C ASP A 90 5.70 -27.51 13.36
N GLU A 91 4.43 -27.80 13.65
CA GLU A 91 3.31 -27.33 12.82
C GLU A 91 3.06 -25.84 13.05
N PHE A 92 3.09 -25.06 11.98
CA PHE A 92 2.77 -23.63 12.01
C PHE A 92 1.84 -23.21 10.86
N THR A 93 1.14 -22.11 11.09
CA THR A 93 0.20 -21.52 10.13
C THR A 93 0.67 -20.12 9.76
N ALA A 94 0.74 -19.85 8.45
CA ALA A 94 1.12 -18.55 7.90
C ALA A 94 0.07 -18.11 6.89
N VAL A 95 -0.35 -16.85 6.95
CA VAL A 95 -1.40 -16.29 6.08
C VAL A 95 -1.00 -14.92 5.55
N LEU A 96 -1.34 -14.66 4.28
CA LEU A 96 -1.24 -13.33 3.68
C LEU A 96 -2.44 -12.49 4.11
N VAL A 97 -2.19 -11.35 4.75
CA VAL A 97 -3.22 -10.37 5.08
C VAL A 97 -3.33 -9.37 3.94
N LYS A 98 -4.55 -9.21 3.45
CA LYS A 98 -4.90 -8.24 2.41
C LYS A 98 -5.89 -7.24 2.99
N GLY A 99 -5.85 -5.99 2.51
CA GLY A 99 -6.86 -5.00 2.84
C GLY A 99 -8.26 -5.48 2.43
N ARG A 100 -9.29 -5.10 3.18
CA ARG A 100 -10.68 -5.58 3.01
C ARG A 100 -11.21 -5.45 1.58
N GLY A 101 -10.91 -4.34 0.90
CA GLY A 101 -11.30 -4.09 -0.48
C GLY A 101 -10.70 -5.03 -1.52
N ASN A 102 -9.81 -5.95 -1.13
CA ASN A 102 -9.27 -6.99 -2.02
C ASN A 102 -10.11 -8.27 -2.02
N TYR A 103 -11.17 -8.37 -1.22
CA TYR A 103 -12.05 -9.54 -1.19
C TYR A 103 -13.39 -9.24 -1.85
N LEU A 104 -13.90 -10.18 -2.64
CA LEU A 104 -15.25 -10.12 -3.19
C LEU A 104 -16.29 -10.23 -2.06
N SER A 105 -17.34 -9.40 -2.12
CA SER A 105 -18.53 -9.53 -1.29
C SER A 105 -19.65 -10.18 -2.11
N LEU A 106 -20.00 -11.42 -1.77
CA LEU A 106 -21.09 -12.16 -2.43
C LEU A 106 -22.41 -11.37 -2.40
N ARG A 107 -22.70 -10.70 -1.27
CA ARG A 107 -23.88 -9.84 -1.14
C ARG A 107 -23.86 -8.68 -2.11
N ARG A 108 -22.76 -7.91 -2.14
CA ARG A 108 -22.66 -6.73 -3.00
C ARG A 108 -22.61 -7.11 -4.47
N MET A 109 -21.98 -8.23 -4.81
CA MET A 109 -22.02 -8.82 -6.14
C MET A 109 -23.47 -9.14 -6.59
N ASN A 110 -24.27 -9.79 -5.73
CA ASN A 110 -25.67 -10.08 -6.05
C ASN A 110 -26.49 -8.80 -6.23
N LEU A 111 -26.32 -7.81 -5.34
CA LEU A 111 -26.97 -6.50 -5.47
C LEU A 111 -26.55 -5.78 -6.76
N ALA A 112 -25.27 -5.84 -7.12
CA ALA A 112 -24.76 -5.24 -8.36
C ALA A 112 -25.31 -5.95 -9.61
N ALA A 113 -25.54 -7.26 -9.53
CA ALA A 113 -26.17 -8.03 -10.60
C ALA A 113 -27.66 -7.67 -10.75
N GLU A 114 -28.40 -7.50 -9.65
CA GLU A 114 -29.80 -7.07 -9.67
C GLU A 114 -29.96 -5.64 -10.19
N ARG A 115 -29.04 -4.75 -9.83
CA ARG A 115 -29.03 -3.32 -10.21
C ARG A 115 -28.18 -3.04 -11.44
N SER A 116 -27.84 -4.04 -12.25
CA SER A 116 -26.81 -3.90 -13.30
C SER A 116 -27.12 -2.81 -14.32
N VAL A 117 -28.40 -2.63 -14.67
CA VAL A 117 -28.87 -1.62 -15.64
C VAL A 117 -28.74 -0.19 -15.09
N SER A 118 -28.98 0.00 -13.79
CA SER A 118 -28.86 1.33 -13.15
C SER A 118 -27.44 1.65 -12.75
N LEU A 119 -26.59 0.67 -12.41
CA LEU A 119 -25.22 0.91 -11.94
C LEU A 119 -24.21 1.08 -13.08
N PHE A 120 -24.31 0.29 -14.15
CA PHE A 120 -23.33 0.30 -15.23
C PHE A 120 -23.90 0.96 -16.48
N SER A 121 -23.09 1.78 -17.15
CA SER A 121 -23.46 2.45 -18.40
C SER A 121 -22.79 1.82 -19.62
N ASP A 122 -21.72 1.05 -19.42
CA ASP A 122 -20.92 0.45 -20.48
C ASP A 122 -21.17 -1.06 -20.61
N SER A 123 -21.27 -1.54 -21.84
CA SER A 123 -21.37 -2.96 -22.19
C SER A 123 -20.15 -3.77 -21.71
N GLU A 124 -18.97 -3.16 -21.66
CA GLU A 124 -17.75 -3.81 -21.19
C GLU A 124 -17.77 -4.02 -19.67
N GLU A 125 -18.25 -3.04 -18.91
CA GLU A 125 -18.43 -3.15 -17.44
C GLU A 125 -19.39 -4.28 -17.07
N LEU A 126 -20.49 -4.42 -17.83
CA LEU A 126 -21.43 -5.53 -17.67
C LEU A 126 -20.79 -6.88 -18.02
N GLY A 127 -19.91 -6.91 -19.02
CA GLY A 127 -19.10 -8.08 -19.36
C GLY A 127 -18.19 -8.51 -18.21
N GLU A 128 -17.46 -7.56 -17.62
CA GLU A 128 -16.58 -7.80 -16.47
C GLU A 128 -17.37 -8.29 -15.24
N LEU A 129 -18.52 -7.69 -14.94
CA LEU A 129 -19.39 -8.15 -13.84
C LEU A 129 -19.81 -9.62 -14.03
N ARG A 130 -20.21 -10.00 -15.25
CA ARG A 130 -20.57 -11.41 -15.56
C ARG A 130 -19.37 -12.34 -15.38
N GLN A 131 -18.17 -11.92 -15.77
CA GLN A 131 -16.95 -12.69 -15.55
C GLN A 131 -16.65 -12.86 -14.05
N ILE A 132 -16.81 -11.80 -13.24
CA ILE A 132 -16.65 -11.86 -11.79
C ILE A 132 -17.68 -12.81 -11.17
N ILE A 133 -18.95 -12.77 -11.59
CA ILE A 133 -19.98 -13.69 -11.11
C ILE A 133 -19.62 -15.14 -11.42
N ALA A 134 -19.14 -15.42 -12.64
CA ALA A 134 -18.70 -16.76 -13.02
C ALA A 134 -17.46 -17.21 -12.22
N TRP A 135 -16.51 -16.32 -11.99
CA TRP A 135 -15.30 -16.56 -11.19
C TRP A 135 -15.62 -16.80 -9.71
N SER A 136 -16.61 -16.10 -9.14
CA SER A 136 -17.01 -16.24 -7.73
C SER A 136 -17.38 -17.68 -7.34
N LYS A 137 -17.83 -18.48 -8.31
CA LYS A 137 -18.19 -19.90 -8.15
C LYS A 137 -16.98 -20.85 -8.19
N LYS A 138 -15.82 -20.36 -8.63
CA LYS A 138 -14.59 -21.16 -8.84
C LYS A 138 -13.47 -20.80 -7.86
N THR A 139 -13.41 -19.54 -7.43
CA THR A 139 -12.35 -19.05 -6.54
C THR A 139 -12.40 -19.69 -5.14
N GLY A 140 -11.23 -20.00 -4.60
CA GLY A 140 -11.10 -20.57 -3.26
C GLY A 140 -11.08 -19.53 -2.13
N ASP A 141 -10.58 -18.33 -2.40
CA ASP A 141 -10.36 -17.26 -1.41
C ASP A 141 -11.07 -15.95 -1.73
N GLY A 142 -11.62 -15.80 -2.94
CA GLY A 142 -12.35 -14.61 -3.38
C GLY A 142 -11.51 -13.34 -3.42
N SER A 143 -10.19 -13.46 -3.53
CA SER A 143 -9.28 -12.31 -3.57
C SER A 143 -9.08 -11.77 -4.99
N LEU A 144 -8.95 -10.45 -5.13
CA LEU A 144 -8.72 -9.79 -6.42
C LEU A 144 -7.48 -10.33 -7.16
N SER A 145 -6.44 -10.71 -6.41
CA SER A 145 -5.22 -11.31 -6.95
C SER A 145 -5.41 -12.70 -7.56
N ASP A 146 -6.49 -13.42 -7.21
CA ASP A 146 -6.83 -14.74 -7.77
C ASP A 146 -7.66 -14.61 -9.07
N LEU A 147 -8.02 -13.39 -9.47
CA LEU A 147 -8.74 -13.12 -10.71
C LEU A 147 -7.77 -13.10 -11.90
N SER A 148 -8.13 -13.79 -12.99
CA SER A 148 -7.27 -13.94 -14.17
C SER A 148 -7.15 -12.69 -15.05
N PHE A 149 -7.89 -11.64 -14.72
CA PHE A 149 -7.87 -10.36 -15.42
C PHE A 149 -7.98 -9.23 -14.40
N THR A 150 -7.56 -8.03 -14.79
CA THR A 150 -7.68 -6.83 -13.95
C THR A 150 -9.00 -6.13 -14.25
N PRO A 151 -10.01 -6.19 -13.36
CA PRO A 151 -11.29 -5.53 -13.58
C PRO A 151 -11.11 -4.02 -13.49
N ARG A 152 -11.97 -3.29 -14.20
CA ARG A 152 -12.05 -1.84 -14.06
C ARG A 152 -12.45 -1.48 -12.64
N ARG A 153 -11.89 -0.37 -12.18
CA ARG A 153 -12.09 0.08 -10.80
C ARG A 153 -13.57 0.33 -10.44
N PRO A 154 -14.40 0.96 -11.31
CA PRO A 154 -15.83 1.11 -11.05
C PRO A 154 -16.56 -0.23 -10.85
N VAL A 155 -16.18 -1.28 -11.59
CA VAL A 155 -16.79 -2.60 -11.47
C VAL A 155 -16.39 -3.26 -10.15
N TRP A 156 -15.09 -3.28 -9.84
CA TRP A 156 -14.60 -3.91 -8.62
C TRP A 156 -15.12 -3.22 -7.36
N ASP A 157 -15.15 -1.88 -7.33
CA ASP A 157 -15.59 -1.15 -6.16
C ASP A 157 -17.07 -1.39 -5.82
N GLU A 158 -17.90 -1.79 -6.80
CA GLU A 158 -19.29 -2.17 -6.56
C GLU A 158 -19.46 -3.56 -5.95
N VAL A 159 -18.54 -4.49 -6.21
CA VAL A 159 -18.63 -5.88 -5.74
C VAL A 159 -17.71 -6.21 -4.56
N ALA A 160 -16.68 -5.39 -4.32
CA ALA A 160 -15.70 -5.61 -3.27
C ALA A 160 -16.29 -5.52 -1.85
N SER A 161 -15.67 -6.20 -0.89
CA SER A 161 -16.00 -6.09 0.52
C SER A 161 -15.63 -4.71 1.07
N ASP A 162 -16.51 -4.17 1.90
CA ASP A 162 -16.47 -2.80 2.39
C ASP A 162 -16.91 -2.77 3.84
N SER A 163 -16.15 -2.11 4.70
CA SER A 163 -16.40 -2.06 6.15
C SER A 163 -17.63 -1.24 6.49
N SER A 164 -17.82 -0.13 5.80
CA SER A 164 -18.96 0.76 5.99
C SER A 164 -20.27 0.16 5.46
N ASN A 165 -20.18 -0.83 4.55
CA ASN A 165 -21.33 -1.47 3.91
C ASN A 165 -21.45 -2.97 4.28
N CYS A 166 -21.07 -3.36 5.49
CA CYS A 166 -21.17 -4.76 5.92
C CYS A 166 -22.20 -4.98 7.02
N LEU A 167 -23.09 -5.96 6.80
CA LEU A 167 -24.06 -6.42 7.80
C LEU A 167 -23.44 -7.35 8.87
N GLY A 168 -22.15 -7.66 8.77
CA GLY A 168 -21.47 -8.57 9.69
C GLY A 168 -22.16 -9.93 9.80
N ARG A 169 -22.39 -10.39 11.03
CA ARG A 169 -23.05 -11.68 11.32
C ARG A 169 -24.50 -11.76 10.81
N LYS A 170 -25.16 -10.61 10.58
CA LYS A 170 -26.52 -10.56 10.01
C LYS A 170 -26.53 -10.75 8.48
N CYS A 171 -25.37 -10.74 7.83
CA CYS A 171 -25.28 -10.90 6.38
C CYS A 171 -25.80 -12.29 5.96
N PRO A 172 -26.73 -12.41 5.00
CA PRO A 172 -27.24 -13.71 4.54
C PRO A 172 -26.15 -14.65 4.02
N THR A 173 -25.06 -14.08 3.50
CA THR A 173 -23.90 -14.80 2.97
C THR A 173 -22.72 -14.85 3.95
N TYR A 174 -22.93 -14.61 5.26
CA TYR A 174 -21.84 -14.56 6.25
C TYR A 174 -21.01 -15.85 6.31
N GLY A 175 -21.67 -17.02 6.25
CA GLY A 175 -21.00 -18.34 6.30
C GLY A 175 -19.96 -18.49 5.19
N ASP A 176 -20.35 -18.14 3.96
CA ASP A 176 -19.54 -18.25 2.75
C ASP A 176 -18.70 -17.00 2.44
N CYS A 177 -18.82 -15.95 3.25
CA CYS A 177 -18.16 -14.67 3.02
C CYS A 177 -16.64 -14.83 3.00
N PHE A 178 -16.03 -14.59 1.83
CA PHE A 178 -14.59 -14.67 1.61
C PHE A 178 -13.79 -13.85 2.61
N TYR A 179 -14.19 -12.61 2.87
CA TYR A 179 -13.53 -11.73 3.84
C TYR A 179 -13.57 -12.30 5.26
N TYR A 180 -14.73 -12.79 5.75
CA TYR A 180 -14.80 -13.35 7.11
C TYR A 180 -14.15 -14.72 7.22
N ARG A 181 -14.10 -15.51 6.15
CA ARG A 181 -13.28 -16.74 6.08
C ARG A 181 -11.80 -16.40 6.18
N ALA A 182 -11.33 -15.39 5.45
CA ALA A 182 -9.96 -14.88 5.55
C ALA A 182 -9.67 -14.30 6.93
N ARG A 183 -10.58 -13.52 7.52
CA ARG A 183 -10.45 -12.98 8.88
C ARG A 183 -10.30 -14.07 9.92
N ARG A 184 -11.14 -15.12 9.88
CA ARG A 184 -11.01 -16.28 10.77
C ARG A 184 -9.66 -16.98 10.62
N ARG A 185 -9.11 -17.08 9.40
CA ARG A 185 -7.75 -17.62 9.19
C ARG A 185 -6.68 -16.72 9.80
N ILE A 186 -6.84 -15.40 9.68
CA ILE A 186 -5.94 -14.39 10.28
C ILE A 186 -5.92 -14.50 11.80
N GLU A 187 -7.09 -14.58 12.44
CA GLU A 187 -7.21 -14.73 13.91
C GLU A 187 -6.56 -16.02 14.43
N ASN A 188 -6.50 -17.07 13.61
CA ASN A 188 -5.95 -18.38 14.00
C ASN A 188 -4.51 -18.61 13.51
N ALA A 189 -3.93 -17.67 12.78
CA ALA A 189 -2.58 -17.82 12.22
C ALA A 189 -1.49 -17.46 13.22
N HIS A 190 -0.38 -18.19 13.18
CA HIS A 190 0.83 -17.89 13.93
C HIS A 190 1.65 -16.78 13.26
N LEU A 191 1.76 -16.82 11.93
CA LEU A 191 2.48 -15.82 11.13
C LEU A 191 1.52 -15.04 10.23
N LEU A 192 1.61 -13.71 10.28
CA LEU A 192 0.85 -12.81 9.41
C LEU A 192 1.80 -12.13 8.43
N ILE A 193 1.68 -12.44 7.14
CA ILE A 193 2.44 -11.76 6.10
C ILE A 193 1.65 -10.54 5.62
N VAL A 194 2.23 -9.35 5.70
CA VAL A 194 1.58 -8.07 5.36
C VAL A 194 2.52 -7.22 4.51
N ASN A 195 1.97 -6.23 3.80
CA ASN A 195 2.82 -5.18 3.24
C ASN A 195 3.03 -4.06 4.27
N HIS A 196 4.12 -3.29 4.14
CA HIS A 196 4.38 -2.15 5.01
C HIS A 196 3.22 -1.14 5.02
N ALA A 197 2.59 -0.91 3.87
CA ALA A 197 1.44 -0.01 3.73
C ALA A 197 0.26 -0.40 4.65
N LEU A 198 -0.14 -1.67 4.65
CA LEU A 198 -1.20 -2.22 5.48
C LEU A 198 -0.81 -2.17 6.96
N PHE A 199 0.45 -2.46 7.28
CA PHE A 199 0.95 -2.37 8.65
C PHE A 199 0.90 -0.93 9.18
N CYS A 200 1.38 0.05 8.42
CA CYS A 200 1.33 1.47 8.80
C CYS A 200 -0.11 1.99 8.87
N SER A 201 -1.00 1.49 8.00
CA SER A 201 -2.44 1.80 8.07
C SER A 201 -3.09 1.21 9.32
N ASP A 202 -2.72 -0.01 9.72
CA ASP A 202 -3.14 -0.62 11.00
C ASP A 202 -2.66 0.22 12.18
N LEU A 203 -1.41 0.69 12.14
CA LEU A 203 -0.84 1.57 13.16
C LEU A 203 -1.63 2.88 13.30
N ALA A 204 -1.96 3.52 12.17
CA ALA A 204 -2.77 4.73 12.13
C ALA A 204 -4.17 4.50 12.73
N LEU A 205 -4.81 3.37 12.40
CA LEU A 205 -6.13 3.02 12.93
C LEU A 205 -6.10 2.69 14.41
N ARG A 206 -5.04 2.02 14.91
CA ARG A 206 -4.90 1.67 16.33
C ARG A 206 -4.86 2.90 17.22
N ARG A 207 -4.29 4.02 16.73
CA ARG A 207 -4.36 5.33 17.41
C ARG A 207 -5.80 5.81 17.60
N ALA A 208 -6.68 5.48 16.67
CA ALA A 208 -8.12 5.79 16.73
C ALA A 208 -8.96 4.69 17.41
N GLY A 209 -8.31 3.69 18.03
CA GLY A 209 -8.99 2.59 18.74
C GLY A 209 -9.54 1.48 17.86
N VAL A 210 -9.13 1.40 16.58
CA VAL A 210 -9.58 0.38 15.62
C VAL A 210 -8.37 -0.40 15.11
N SER A 211 -8.48 -1.71 14.86
CA SER A 211 -7.38 -2.50 14.28
C SER A 211 -7.82 -3.29 13.05
N ILE A 212 -6.91 -3.40 12.08
CA ILE A 212 -7.01 -4.31 10.93
C ILE A 212 -6.32 -5.62 11.26
N LEU A 213 -5.23 -5.62 12.02
CA LEU A 213 -4.51 -6.83 12.43
C LEU A 213 -4.99 -7.29 13.81
N PRO A 214 -5.02 -8.60 14.11
CA PRO A 214 -5.16 -9.06 15.49
C PRO A 214 -3.94 -8.62 16.30
N ASP A 215 -3.99 -8.78 17.62
CA ASP A 215 -2.82 -8.53 18.45
C ASP A 215 -1.70 -9.52 18.15
N TYR A 216 -0.46 -9.02 18.28
CA TYR A 216 0.77 -9.72 17.94
C TYR A 216 1.87 -9.39 18.93
N ASP A 217 2.76 -10.33 19.18
CA ASP A 217 3.87 -10.18 20.12
C ASP A 217 5.08 -9.51 19.46
N ALA A 218 5.33 -9.83 18.19
CA ALA A 218 6.46 -9.29 17.47
C ALA A 218 6.16 -8.96 16.02
N VAL A 219 6.95 -8.05 15.47
CA VAL A 219 6.92 -7.69 14.06
C VAL A 219 8.33 -7.77 13.47
N ILE A 220 8.42 -8.24 12.23
CA ILE A 220 9.64 -8.33 11.45
C ILE A 220 9.41 -7.50 10.18
N PHE A 221 10.19 -6.44 10.01
CA PHE A 221 10.21 -5.63 8.80
C PHE A 221 11.36 -6.07 7.92
N ASP A 222 11.05 -6.63 6.75
CA ASP A 222 12.01 -6.88 5.68
C ASP A 222 12.01 -5.71 4.69
N GLU A 223 13.17 -5.38 4.14
CA GLU A 223 13.40 -4.11 3.42
C GLU A 223 13.05 -2.88 4.26
N ALA A 224 13.42 -2.94 5.54
CA ALA A 224 13.10 -1.91 6.53
C ALA A 224 13.63 -0.50 6.16
N HIS A 225 14.60 -0.38 5.24
CA HIS A 225 15.06 0.91 4.72
C HIS A 225 13.92 1.76 4.12
N THR A 226 12.83 1.12 3.66
CA THR A 226 11.63 1.79 3.12
C THR A 226 10.60 2.18 4.18
N LEU A 227 10.72 1.66 5.41
CA LEU A 227 9.69 1.78 6.45
C LEU A 227 9.38 3.24 6.79
N GLU A 228 10.40 4.10 6.83
CA GLU A 228 10.24 5.52 7.15
C GLU A 228 9.34 6.24 6.13
N ALA A 229 9.62 6.06 4.84
CA ALA A 229 8.86 6.67 3.77
C ALA A 229 7.41 6.15 3.77
N VAL A 230 7.23 4.83 3.88
CA VAL A 230 5.90 4.22 3.92
C VAL A 230 5.11 4.68 5.15
N ALA A 231 5.76 4.82 6.31
CA ALA A 231 5.12 5.38 7.49
C ALA A 231 4.70 6.84 7.27
N GLY A 232 5.53 7.66 6.63
CA GLY A 232 5.19 9.04 6.29
C GLY A 232 3.94 9.14 5.42
N ASP A 233 3.86 8.31 4.38
CA ASP A 233 2.72 8.30 3.46
C ASP A 233 1.41 7.82 4.12
N HIS A 234 1.48 6.80 4.97
CA HIS A 234 0.29 6.17 5.56
C HIS A 234 -0.15 6.74 6.92
N LEU A 235 0.74 7.44 7.63
CA LEU A 235 0.39 8.22 8.82
C LEU A 235 -0.07 9.64 8.48
N GLY A 236 0.18 10.06 7.23
CA GLY A 236 -0.26 11.34 6.69
C GLY A 236 -1.74 11.40 6.31
N LEU A 237 -2.16 12.58 5.89
CA LEU A 237 -3.49 12.90 5.36
C LEU A 237 -3.41 13.02 3.84
N SER A 238 -4.33 12.41 3.11
CA SER A 238 -4.41 12.59 1.65
C SER A 238 -5.86 12.60 1.15
N VAL A 239 -6.23 13.70 0.49
CA VAL A 239 -7.53 13.86 -0.16
C VAL A 239 -7.33 14.14 -1.64
N THR A 240 -7.79 13.23 -2.49
CA THR A 240 -7.67 13.37 -3.95
C THR A 240 -8.98 13.80 -4.59
N SER A 241 -8.90 14.61 -5.65
CA SER A 241 -10.07 15.01 -6.44
C SER A 241 -10.85 13.80 -6.97
N GLY A 242 -10.14 12.73 -7.33
CA GLY A 242 -10.74 11.46 -7.74
C GLY A 242 -11.58 10.80 -6.64
N ARG A 243 -11.11 10.80 -5.38
CA ARG A 243 -11.85 10.23 -4.24
C ARG A 243 -13.13 11.01 -3.95
N VAL A 244 -13.06 12.34 -3.99
CA VAL A 244 -14.24 13.21 -3.80
C VAL A 244 -15.25 12.99 -4.91
N GLN A 245 -14.83 13.06 -6.17
CA GLN A 245 -15.70 12.86 -7.32
C GLN A 245 -16.35 11.47 -7.32
N TYR A 246 -15.58 10.43 -6.97
CA TYR A 246 -16.09 9.07 -6.88
C TYR A 246 -17.19 8.96 -5.82
N LEU A 247 -16.97 9.51 -4.61
CA LEU A 247 -17.97 9.49 -3.54
C LEU A 247 -19.26 10.21 -3.96
N LEU A 248 -19.15 11.42 -4.51
CA LEU A 248 -20.30 12.23 -4.91
C LEU A 248 -21.07 11.59 -6.08
N ASN A 249 -20.37 11.10 -7.12
CA ASN A 249 -20.99 10.38 -8.24
C ASN A 249 -21.78 9.14 -7.79
N LYS A 250 -21.32 8.46 -6.73
CA LYS A 250 -22.02 7.30 -6.17
C LYS A 250 -23.35 7.69 -5.51
N LEU A 251 -23.43 8.89 -4.95
CA LEU A 251 -24.67 9.45 -4.41
C LEU A 251 -25.59 9.91 -5.53
N TYR A 252 -25.10 10.76 -6.42
CA TYR A 252 -25.87 11.25 -7.55
C TYR A 252 -24.95 11.74 -8.67
N ASN A 253 -25.18 11.26 -9.87
CA ASN A 253 -24.54 11.73 -11.09
C ASN A 253 -25.61 12.32 -12.02
N ASP A 254 -25.63 13.64 -12.10
CA ASP A 254 -26.64 14.39 -12.85
C ASP A 254 -26.66 14.07 -14.36
N ARG A 255 -25.48 13.86 -14.96
CA ARG A 255 -25.36 13.56 -16.41
C ARG A 255 -25.99 12.23 -16.81
N THR A 256 -25.94 11.26 -15.92
CA THR A 256 -26.46 9.91 -16.18
C THR A 256 -27.77 9.65 -15.46
N ASN A 257 -28.20 10.57 -14.59
CA ASN A 257 -29.32 10.43 -13.67
C ASN A 257 -29.29 9.09 -12.91
N LYS A 258 -28.13 8.78 -12.33
CA LYS A 258 -27.85 7.54 -11.59
C LYS A 258 -27.27 7.85 -10.21
N GLY A 259 -27.32 6.88 -9.30
CA GLY A 259 -26.76 6.97 -7.95
C GLY A 259 -27.78 6.64 -6.86
N LEU A 260 -27.30 6.54 -5.61
CA LEU A 260 -28.09 6.17 -4.44
C LEU A 260 -29.34 7.05 -4.24
N LEU A 261 -29.24 8.36 -4.54
CA LEU A 261 -30.31 9.33 -4.30
C LEU A 261 -31.45 9.26 -5.33
N VAL A 262 -31.23 8.60 -6.46
CA VAL A 262 -32.25 8.44 -7.52
C VAL A 262 -33.30 7.42 -7.11
N THR A 263 -32.89 6.33 -6.45
CA THR A 263 -33.77 5.22 -6.06
C THR A 263 -34.97 5.66 -5.22
N ARG A 264 -34.77 6.65 -4.34
CA ARG A 264 -35.81 7.22 -3.47
C ARG A 264 -36.33 8.60 -3.90
N LYS A 265 -35.95 9.08 -5.09
CA LYS A 265 -36.37 10.39 -5.65
C LYS A 265 -36.14 11.57 -4.69
N LEU A 266 -34.99 11.58 -4.02
CA LEU A 266 -34.65 12.58 -3.00
C LEU A 266 -34.16 13.89 -3.64
N ALA A 267 -35.07 14.66 -4.24
CA ALA A 267 -34.73 15.88 -5.00
C ALA A 267 -33.82 16.84 -4.23
N LYS A 268 -34.15 17.17 -2.98
CA LYS A 268 -33.32 18.06 -2.14
C LYS A 268 -31.89 17.54 -1.93
N ALA A 269 -31.72 16.23 -1.77
CA ALA A 269 -30.40 15.63 -1.60
C ALA A 269 -29.64 15.57 -2.93
N GLN A 270 -30.33 15.39 -4.05
CA GLN A 270 -29.76 15.48 -5.40
C GLN A 270 -29.24 16.89 -5.68
N ASP A 271 -30.03 17.93 -5.36
CA ASP A 271 -29.62 19.33 -5.50
C ASP A 271 -28.35 19.64 -4.68
N LEU A 272 -28.29 19.17 -3.43
CA LEU A 272 -27.12 19.32 -2.57
C LEU A 272 -25.91 18.52 -3.06
N ALA A 273 -26.11 17.34 -3.65
CA ALA A 273 -25.03 16.58 -4.26
C ALA A 273 -24.45 17.31 -5.49
N VAL A 274 -25.29 17.96 -6.30
CA VAL A 274 -24.86 18.83 -7.41
C VAL A 274 -24.09 20.05 -6.90
N ASP A 275 -24.57 20.70 -5.84
CA ASP A 275 -23.84 21.80 -5.18
C ASP A 275 -22.47 21.33 -4.65
N CYS A 276 -22.40 20.15 -4.02
CA CYS A 276 -21.14 19.55 -3.60
C CYS A 276 -20.19 19.27 -4.77
N HIS A 277 -20.70 18.80 -5.92
CA HIS A 277 -19.89 18.61 -7.13
C HIS A 277 -19.30 19.93 -7.62
N THR A 278 -20.11 20.98 -7.69
CA THR A 278 -19.66 22.31 -8.10
C THR A 278 -18.58 22.84 -7.17
N ARG A 279 -18.79 22.79 -5.86
CA ARG A 279 -17.81 23.22 -4.85
C ARG A 279 -16.52 22.40 -4.87
N ALA A 280 -16.61 21.09 -5.17
CA ALA A 280 -15.44 20.25 -5.33
C ALA A 280 -14.63 20.62 -6.58
N ASP A 281 -15.30 20.82 -7.71
CA ASP A 281 -14.66 21.28 -8.94
C ASP A 281 -13.98 22.65 -8.74
N GLU A 282 -14.62 23.59 -8.02
CA GLU A 282 -14.03 24.87 -7.66
C GLU A 282 -12.78 24.72 -6.79
N LEU A 283 -12.87 23.98 -5.68
CA LEU A 283 -11.77 23.75 -4.75
C LEU A 283 -10.53 23.14 -5.44
N PHE A 284 -10.73 22.09 -6.23
CA PHE A 284 -9.60 21.42 -6.89
C PHE A 284 -9.08 22.19 -8.10
N ARG A 285 -9.90 23.02 -8.74
CA ARG A 285 -9.44 23.97 -9.76
C ARG A 285 -8.55 25.04 -9.13
N GLU A 286 -8.97 25.64 -8.02
CA GLU A 286 -8.16 26.61 -7.27
C GLU A 286 -6.82 25.99 -6.84
N ALA A 287 -6.86 24.78 -6.25
CA ALA A 287 -5.66 24.03 -5.89
C ALA A 287 -4.74 23.78 -7.09
N TYR A 288 -5.30 23.38 -8.24
CA TYR A 288 -4.54 23.17 -9.49
C TYR A 288 -3.89 24.46 -10.00
N GLU A 289 -4.62 25.57 -9.97
CA GLU A 289 -4.15 26.89 -10.40
C GLU A 289 -2.96 27.34 -9.53
N LEU A 290 -3.06 27.21 -8.21
CA LEU A 290 -1.98 27.55 -7.26
C LEU A 290 -0.65 26.84 -7.56
N VAL A 291 -0.69 25.55 -7.90
CA VAL A 291 0.51 24.76 -8.24
C VAL A 291 0.90 24.82 -9.70
N SER A 292 0.15 25.55 -10.53
CA SER A 292 0.46 25.75 -11.94
C SER A 292 1.06 27.12 -12.23
N GLN A 293 1.14 28.00 -11.23
CA GLN A 293 1.79 29.30 -11.36
C GLN A 293 3.32 29.15 -11.56
N PRO A 294 3.93 29.99 -12.43
CA PRO A 294 5.38 30.04 -12.59
C PRO A 294 6.06 30.39 -11.26
N GLY A 295 6.91 29.49 -10.74
CA GLY A 295 7.61 29.67 -9.47
C GLY A 295 7.23 28.66 -8.39
N ASN A 296 6.02 28.08 -8.44
CA ASN A 296 5.61 27.03 -7.51
C ASN A 296 6.06 25.65 -8.01
N ARG A 297 7.35 25.34 -7.81
CA ARG A 297 7.94 24.07 -8.29
C ARG A 297 7.63 22.88 -7.38
N THR A 298 7.30 23.12 -6.11
CA THR A 298 7.22 22.08 -5.07
C THR A 298 5.78 21.76 -4.66
N GLY A 299 4.82 22.64 -4.94
CA GLY A 299 3.43 22.49 -4.48
C GLY A 299 3.27 22.62 -2.97
N ARG A 300 4.31 23.02 -2.22
CA ARG A 300 4.25 23.13 -0.75
C ARG A 300 3.32 24.25 -0.32
N VAL A 301 2.61 23.99 0.78
CA VAL A 301 1.65 24.91 1.39
C VAL A 301 2.15 25.23 2.80
N HIS A 302 2.43 26.51 3.05
CA HIS A 302 3.05 26.97 4.30
C HIS A 302 2.06 27.62 5.26
N GLU A 303 0.91 28.07 4.76
CA GLU A 303 -0.09 28.80 5.54
C GLU A 303 -1.44 28.08 5.48
N PRO A 304 -2.18 28.00 6.60
CA PRO A 304 -3.53 27.47 6.61
C PRO A 304 -4.48 28.38 5.83
N HIS A 305 -5.64 27.86 5.44
CA HIS A 305 -6.68 28.60 4.73
C HIS A 305 -6.27 29.17 3.36
N LEU A 306 -5.24 28.59 2.73
CA LEU A 306 -4.87 28.94 1.35
C LEU A 306 -6.00 28.61 0.34
N LEU A 307 -6.84 27.63 0.67
CA LEU A 307 -8.05 27.27 -0.07
C LEU A 307 -9.28 27.60 0.76
N GLU A 308 -10.33 28.11 0.12
CA GLU A 308 -11.58 28.40 0.81
C GLU A 308 -12.37 27.09 1.10
N ASN A 309 -12.72 26.86 2.38
CA ASN A 309 -13.41 25.63 2.79
C ASN A 309 -14.94 25.68 2.54
N ARG A 310 -15.34 25.82 1.28
CA ARG A 310 -16.77 25.81 0.88
C ARG A 310 -17.37 24.41 0.82
N LEU A 311 -16.56 23.40 0.56
CA LEU A 311 -17.00 22.03 0.31
C LEU A 311 -17.34 21.28 1.61
N SER A 312 -16.51 21.37 2.66
CA SER A 312 -16.72 20.58 3.88
C SER A 312 -18.08 20.84 4.55
N PRO A 313 -18.54 22.11 4.71
CA PRO A 313 -19.87 22.38 5.24
C PRO A 313 -21.00 21.78 4.38
N ALA A 314 -20.88 21.84 3.06
CA ALA A 314 -21.87 21.27 2.13
C ALA A 314 -21.92 19.74 2.22
N LEU A 315 -20.76 19.07 2.32
CA LEU A 315 -20.68 17.62 2.56
C LEU A 315 -21.37 17.22 3.87
N VAL A 316 -21.17 18.00 4.94
CA VAL A 316 -21.84 17.75 6.24
C VAL A 316 -23.35 17.93 6.13
N GLN A 317 -23.83 18.96 5.42
CA GLN A 317 -25.26 19.18 5.20
C GLN A 317 -25.90 18.00 4.45
N LEU A 318 -25.25 17.55 3.35
CA LEU A 318 -25.69 16.37 2.61
C LEU A 318 -25.69 15.14 3.52
N ALA A 319 -24.63 14.93 4.31
CA ALA A 319 -24.53 13.80 5.23
C ALA A 319 -25.68 13.80 6.25
N VAL A 320 -26.06 14.96 6.80
CA VAL A 320 -27.18 15.07 7.75
C VAL A 320 -28.49 14.60 7.12
N LEU A 321 -28.76 14.98 5.85
CA LEU A 321 -29.94 14.48 5.13
C LEU A 321 -29.89 12.97 4.95
N LEU A 322 -28.75 12.40 4.53
CA LEU A 322 -28.62 10.95 4.38
C LEU A 322 -28.89 10.19 5.68
N LYS A 323 -28.46 10.75 6.82
CA LYS A 323 -28.73 10.19 8.15
C LYS A 323 -30.21 10.27 8.53
N GLN A 324 -30.91 11.33 8.12
CA GLN A 324 -32.35 11.46 8.35
C GLN A 324 -33.13 10.45 7.51
N GLU A 325 -32.78 10.31 6.24
CA GLU A 325 -33.37 9.32 5.33
C GLU A 325 -33.09 7.88 5.80
N ALA A 326 -31.87 7.59 6.27
CA ALA A 326 -31.51 6.29 6.84
C ALA A 326 -32.45 5.85 7.99
N LYS A 327 -32.98 6.78 8.78
CA LYS A 327 -33.91 6.47 9.87
C LYS A 327 -35.30 6.05 9.38
N GLN A 328 -35.66 6.40 8.15
CA GLN A 328 -36.96 6.10 7.53
C GLN A 328 -36.92 4.86 6.63
N ILE A 329 -35.76 4.20 6.55
CA ILE A 329 -35.57 3.02 5.71
C ILE A 329 -35.72 1.76 6.58
N ASP A 330 -36.77 0.99 6.31
CA ASP A 330 -37.01 -0.29 6.99
C ASP A 330 -36.04 -1.40 6.52
N ASP A 331 -35.71 -1.42 5.22
CA ASP A 331 -34.77 -2.39 4.68
C ASP A 331 -33.36 -2.16 5.24
N GLU A 332 -32.84 -3.15 5.99
CA GLU A 332 -31.57 -3.03 6.68
C GLU A 332 -30.39 -2.82 5.71
N SER A 333 -30.46 -3.38 4.50
CA SER A 333 -29.41 -3.24 3.49
C SER A 333 -29.38 -1.83 2.92
N GLU A 334 -30.52 -1.31 2.49
CA GLU A 334 -30.64 0.04 1.97
C GLU A 334 -30.32 1.07 3.05
N ARG A 335 -30.76 0.87 4.29
CA ARG A 335 -30.41 1.74 5.43
C ARG A 335 -28.89 1.80 5.65
N LEU A 336 -28.20 0.67 5.48
CA LEU A 336 -26.76 0.60 5.58
C LEU A 336 -26.06 1.35 4.44
N ASP A 337 -26.60 1.33 3.22
CA ASP A 337 -26.07 2.12 2.10
C ASP A 337 -26.07 3.63 2.44
N PHE A 338 -27.17 4.14 3.00
CA PHE A 338 -27.29 5.54 3.42
C PHE A 338 -26.42 5.89 4.64
N THR A 339 -26.32 5.00 5.62
CA THR A 339 -25.47 5.20 6.81
C THR A 339 -23.98 5.22 6.42
N SER A 340 -23.57 4.28 5.55
CA SER A 340 -22.22 4.23 4.97
C SER A 340 -21.88 5.52 4.21
N ALA A 341 -22.82 6.02 3.40
CA ALA A 341 -22.66 7.26 2.68
C ALA A 341 -22.52 8.47 3.61
N HIS A 342 -23.33 8.55 4.67
CA HIS A 342 -23.21 9.57 5.72
C HIS A 342 -21.82 9.56 6.35
N ASP A 343 -21.36 8.42 6.84
CA ASP A 343 -20.08 8.31 7.55
C ASP A 343 -18.90 8.73 6.64
N ARG A 344 -18.95 8.36 5.35
CA ARG A 344 -17.94 8.73 4.36
C ARG A 344 -17.90 10.22 4.06
N LEU A 345 -19.06 10.87 3.97
CA LEU A 345 -19.13 12.32 3.76
C LEU A 345 -18.60 13.08 4.99
N VAL A 346 -18.95 12.63 6.19
CA VAL A 346 -18.44 13.22 7.45
C VAL A 346 -16.93 13.06 7.55
N ALA A 347 -16.40 11.86 7.28
CA ALA A 347 -14.97 11.60 7.29
C ALA A 347 -14.23 12.48 6.27
N LEU A 348 -14.74 12.55 5.03
CA LEU A 348 -14.14 13.39 3.98
C LEU A 348 -14.16 14.88 4.34
N ALA A 349 -15.26 15.38 4.91
CA ALA A 349 -15.37 16.77 5.37
C ALA A 349 -14.38 17.07 6.51
N GLY A 350 -14.19 16.11 7.42
CA GLY A 350 -13.20 16.20 8.49
C GLY A 350 -11.77 16.24 7.97
N GLU A 351 -11.43 15.35 7.03
CA GLU A 351 -10.13 15.31 6.35
C GLU A 351 -9.83 16.63 5.59
N LEU A 352 -10.78 17.13 4.80
CA LEU A 352 -10.63 18.40 4.09
C LEU A 352 -10.43 19.57 5.05
N THR A 353 -11.24 19.65 6.10
CA THR A 353 -11.10 20.67 7.14
C THR A 353 -9.74 20.58 7.84
N ALA A 354 -9.30 19.37 8.20
CA ALA A 354 -8.00 19.16 8.84
C ALA A 354 -6.83 19.59 7.96
N TRP A 355 -6.91 19.35 6.64
CA TRP A 355 -5.90 19.79 5.69
C TRP A 355 -5.89 21.32 5.52
N ILE A 356 -7.06 21.93 5.32
CA ILE A 356 -7.18 23.38 5.10
C ILE A 356 -6.75 24.17 6.35
N GLU A 357 -7.13 23.70 7.54
CA GLU A 357 -6.79 24.32 8.82
C GLU A 357 -5.38 23.93 9.32
N GLN A 358 -4.67 23.04 8.61
CA GLN A 358 -3.37 22.48 8.99
C GLN A 358 -3.31 21.96 10.43
N LYS A 359 -4.27 21.10 10.81
CA LYS A 359 -4.41 20.61 12.20
C LYS A 359 -3.28 19.69 12.69
N GLU A 360 -2.60 19.01 11.78
CA GLU A 360 -1.47 18.14 12.13
C GLU A 360 -0.22 18.97 12.38
N ALA A 361 0.13 19.15 13.65
CA ALA A 361 1.33 19.88 14.07
C ALA A 361 2.59 19.11 13.64
N GLY A 362 3.59 19.83 13.12
CA GLY A 362 4.85 19.23 12.66
C GLY A 362 4.72 18.43 11.36
N ALA A 363 3.63 18.60 10.61
CA ALA A 363 3.46 18.06 9.27
C ALA A 363 3.85 19.06 8.17
N VAL A 364 4.27 18.54 7.01
CA VAL A 364 4.38 19.31 5.77
C VAL A 364 3.12 19.12 4.96
N TYR A 365 2.58 20.21 4.42
CA TYR A 365 1.42 20.20 3.54
C TYR A 365 1.85 20.51 2.11
N TRP A 366 1.27 19.81 1.13
CA TRP A 366 1.50 20.09 -0.28
C TRP A 366 0.31 19.70 -1.14
N ILE A 367 0.27 20.31 -2.32
CA ILE A 367 -0.67 19.99 -3.38
C ILE A 367 0.12 19.31 -4.50
N GLU A 368 -0.32 18.12 -4.88
CA GLU A 368 0.26 17.37 -5.99
C GLU A 368 -0.68 17.37 -7.19
N LYS A 369 -0.12 17.55 -8.40
CA LYS A 369 -0.86 17.40 -9.66
C LYS A 369 -0.33 16.22 -10.44
N THR A 370 -1.21 15.32 -10.84
CA THR A 370 -0.89 14.19 -11.71
C THR A 370 -1.55 14.40 -13.07
N ALA A 371 -0.73 14.44 -14.12
CA ALA A 371 -1.22 14.48 -15.49
C ALA A 371 -1.89 13.15 -15.84
N THR A 372 -3.19 13.18 -16.12
CA THR A 372 -3.97 12.03 -16.59
C THR A 372 -4.52 12.32 -17.98
N ARG A 373 -4.85 11.27 -18.75
CA ARG A 373 -5.63 11.42 -20.00
C ARG A 373 -7.03 11.93 -19.63
N GLY A 374 -7.22 13.25 -19.58
CA GLY A 374 -8.46 13.90 -19.14
C GLY A 374 -8.22 15.08 -18.18
N ARG A 375 -9.17 15.32 -17.26
CA ARG A 375 -8.96 16.32 -16.19
C ARG A 375 -7.78 15.90 -15.30
N PRO A 376 -6.85 16.82 -14.97
CA PRO A 376 -5.73 16.51 -14.09
C PRO A 376 -6.24 16.08 -12.71
N ARG A 377 -5.59 15.09 -12.11
CA ARG A 377 -5.86 14.72 -10.72
C ARG A 377 -5.06 15.64 -9.80
N VAL A 378 -5.71 16.10 -8.75
CA VAL A 378 -5.11 16.93 -7.71
C VAL A 378 -5.22 16.19 -6.38
N SER A 379 -4.14 16.17 -5.62
CA SER A 379 -4.10 15.63 -4.26
C SER A 379 -3.74 16.75 -3.29
N LEU A 380 -4.50 16.85 -2.21
CA LEU A 380 -4.18 17.63 -1.03
C LEU A 380 -3.55 16.66 -0.02
N SER A 381 -2.26 16.80 0.22
CA SER A 381 -1.49 15.84 1.01
C SER A 381 -0.83 16.52 2.21
N ALA A 382 -0.74 15.82 3.32
CA ALA A 382 0.05 16.22 4.48
C ALA A 382 0.74 14.99 5.08
N ALA A 383 1.99 15.15 5.52
CA ALA A 383 2.73 14.06 6.16
C ALA A 383 3.61 14.62 7.29
N PRO A 384 3.79 13.89 8.40
CA PRO A 384 4.66 14.32 9.48
C PRO A 384 6.10 14.50 8.98
N ILE A 385 6.77 15.58 9.40
CA ILE A 385 8.19 15.82 9.09
C ILE A 385 9.06 14.70 9.70
N GLU A 386 8.72 14.32 10.93
CA GLU A 386 9.39 13.25 11.65
C GLU A 386 8.40 12.13 11.98
N VAL A 387 8.58 10.96 11.37
CA VAL A 387 7.80 9.77 11.70
C VAL A 387 8.27 9.09 12.99
N GLY A 388 9.51 9.36 13.41
CA GLY A 388 10.15 8.69 14.54
C GLY A 388 9.38 8.77 15.86
N PRO A 389 8.86 9.94 16.29
CA PRO A 389 8.04 10.04 17.49
C PRO A 389 6.77 9.19 17.44
N ILE A 390 6.11 9.13 16.28
CA ILE A 390 4.88 8.35 16.09
C ILE A 390 5.20 6.86 16.12
N LEU A 391 6.24 6.41 15.40
CA LEU A 391 6.68 5.02 15.41
C LEU A 391 7.16 4.59 16.80
N ARG A 392 7.82 5.46 17.56
CA ARG A 392 8.17 5.16 18.96
C ARG A 392 6.93 4.87 19.79
N ALA A 393 5.99 5.81 19.84
CA ALA A 393 4.81 5.72 20.69
C ALA A 393 3.88 4.57 20.29
N GLU A 394 3.70 4.35 18.98
CA GLU A 394 2.68 3.44 18.47
C GLU A 394 3.19 2.05 18.15
N LEU A 395 4.47 1.92 17.76
CA LEU A 395 5.07 0.66 17.35
C LEU A 395 6.05 0.13 18.40
N PHE A 396 7.11 0.87 18.69
CA PHE A 396 8.22 0.37 19.51
C PHE A 396 7.85 0.26 21.00
N GLU A 397 7.08 1.19 21.55
CA GLU A 397 6.66 1.13 22.96
C GLU A 397 5.50 0.14 23.22
N LYS A 398 4.68 -0.14 22.19
CA LYS A 398 3.51 -1.03 22.30
C LYS A 398 3.78 -2.47 21.86
N THR A 399 4.80 -2.71 21.04
CA THR A 399 5.15 -4.05 20.55
C THR A 399 6.32 -4.61 21.35
N ARG A 400 6.19 -5.85 21.84
CA ARG A 400 7.26 -6.48 22.63
C ARG A 400 8.57 -6.62 21.85
N THR A 401 8.53 -6.91 20.55
CA THR A 401 9.74 -7.02 19.73
C THR A 401 9.51 -6.52 18.31
N ALA A 402 10.46 -5.73 17.80
CA ALA A 402 10.47 -5.27 16.43
C ALA A 402 11.85 -5.60 15.85
N VAL A 403 11.88 -6.40 14.79
CA VAL A 403 13.10 -6.75 14.06
C VAL A 403 13.08 -6.00 12.74
N LEU A 404 14.08 -5.17 12.49
CA LEU A 404 14.22 -4.40 11.26
C LEU A 404 15.40 -4.94 10.49
N THR A 405 15.16 -5.50 9.30
CA THR A 405 16.22 -6.04 8.46
C THR A 405 16.17 -5.51 7.04
N SER A 406 17.35 -5.30 6.46
CA SER A 406 17.55 -4.84 5.10
C SER A 406 19.00 -5.13 4.69
N ALA A 407 19.27 -5.09 3.38
CA ALA A 407 20.63 -5.19 2.85
C ALA A 407 21.49 -3.96 3.17
N THR A 408 20.87 -2.80 3.38
CA THR A 408 21.53 -1.52 3.55
C THR A 408 20.79 -0.70 4.62
N LEU A 409 21.42 -0.51 5.77
CA LEU A 409 20.89 0.27 6.91
C LEU A 409 21.99 1.09 7.59
N ALA A 410 23.18 0.52 7.77
CA ALA A 410 24.31 1.19 8.39
C ALA A 410 24.97 2.16 7.41
N VAL A 411 25.44 3.30 7.94
CA VAL A 411 26.11 4.35 7.17
C VAL A 411 27.43 4.75 7.84
N GLY A 412 28.35 5.33 7.07
CA GLY A 412 29.64 5.83 7.58
C GLY A 412 30.76 4.78 7.64
N GLN A 413 31.93 5.23 8.11
CA GLN A 413 33.11 4.39 8.36
C GLN A 413 33.69 4.74 9.75
N PRO A 414 33.62 3.83 10.75
CA PRO A 414 33.00 2.51 10.69
C PRO A 414 31.46 2.59 10.50
N PRO A 415 30.82 1.57 9.88
CA PRO A 415 29.38 1.59 9.67
C PRO A 415 28.59 1.59 10.98
N GLN A 416 27.71 2.58 11.13
CA GLN A 416 26.89 2.81 12.31
C GLN A 416 25.40 2.87 11.96
N PHE A 417 24.54 2.47 12.91
CA PHE A 417 23.09 2.47 12.75
C PHE A 417 22.41 3.75 13.28
N ASP A 418 23.17 4.70 13.83
CA ASP A 418 22.61 5.84 14.57
C ASP A 418 21.73 6.74 13.69
N PHE A 419 22.08 6.93 12.42
CA PHE A 419 21.26 7.66 11.47
C PHE A 419 19.90 7.00 11.23
N TYR A 420 19.86 5.68 11.07
CA TYR A 420 18.61 4.97 10.84
C TYR A 420 17.77 4.89 12.13
N LYS A 421 18.42 4.68 13.28
CA LYS A 421 17.78 4.69 14.60
C LYS A 421 17.10 6.02 14.91
N SER A 422 17.76 7.15 14.63
CA SER A 422 17.21 8.47 14.92
C SER A 422 15.96 8.75 14.08
N ARG A 423 15.99 8.45 12.77
CA ARG A 423 14.86 8.68 11.85
C ARG A 423 13.60 7.90 12.21
N LEU A 424 13.77 6.65 12.68
CA LEU A 424 12.64 5.83 13.16
C LEU A 424 12.27 6.09 14.62
N GLY A 425 13.05 6.88 15.36
CA GLY A 425 12.83 7.09 16.79
C GLY A 425 13.15 5.87 17.66
N LEU A 426 13.94 4.91 17.16
CA LEU A 426 14.32 3.70 17.88
C LEU A 426 15.53 3.93 18.79
N THR A 427 15.30 4.13 20.08
CA THR A 427 16.35 4.51 21.05
C THR A 427 17.07 3.31 21.66
N ARG A 428 16.33 2.22 21.96
CA ARG A 428 16.85 1.00 22.60
C ARG A 428 16.66 -0.19 21.67
N CYS A 429 17.75 -0.67 21.08
CA CYS A 429 17.76 -1.87 20.26
C CYS A 429 19.13 -2.53 20.27
N GLU A 430 19.14 -3.84 20.06
CA GLU A 430 20.33 -4.57 19.65
C GLU A 430 20.64 -4.28 18.18
N THR A 431 21.90 -4.47 17.79
CA THR A 431 22.33 -4.31 16.40
C THR A 431 23.14 -5.51 15.93
N PHE A 432 22.90 -5.93 14.70
CA PHE A 432 23.61 -7.02 14.05
C PHE A 432 23.98 -6.61 12.64
N ARG A 433 25.19 -6.95 12.20
CA ARG A 433 25.65 -6.71 10.83
C ARG A 433 26.40 -7.93 10.31
N ALA A 434 25.93 -8.48 9.21
CA ALA A 434 26.66 -9.49 8.45
C ALA A 434 27.38 -8.85 7.26
N GLY A 435 28.60 -9.33 6.98
CA GLY A 435 29.29 -9.01 5.72
C GLY A 435 28.60 -9.65 4.51
N SER A 436 29.04 -9.26 3.31
CA SER A 436 28.61 -9.93 2.08
C SER A 436 29.28 -11.31 1.95
N PRO A 437 28.55 -12.35 1.52
CA PRO A 437 29.14 -13.66 1.24
C PRO A 437 29.88 -13.69 -0.11
N PHE A 438 29.73 -12.65 -0.95
CA PHE A 438 30.30 -12.62 -2.29
C PHE A 438 31.74 -12.10 -2.31
N ASN A 439 32.56 -12.68 -3.19
CA ASN A 439 33.90 -12.18 -3.45
C ASN A 439 33.87 -11.12 -4.56
N TYR A 440 33.47 -9.90 -4.22
CA TYR A 440 33.37 -8.81 -5.20
C TYR A 440 34.69 -8.52 -5.93
N ARG A 441 35.84 -8.78 -5.31
CA ARG A 441 37.15 -8.53 -5.93
C ARG A 441 37.37 -9.41 -7.16
N GLU A 442 36.81 -10.62 -7.18
CA GLU A 442 36.94 -11.57 -8.28
C GLU A 442 35.68 -11.64 -9.15
N GLN A 443 34.51 -11.31 -8.59
CA GLN A 443 33.21 -11.49 -9.25
C GLN A 443 32.63 -10.20 -9.82
N ALA A 444 33.24 -9.03 -9.58
CA ALA A 444 32.74 -7.75 -10.07
C ALA A 444 33.86 -6.82 -10.56
N GLU A 445 33.59 -6.10 -11.63
CA GLU A 445 34.44 -5.01 -12.15
C GLU A 445 33.67 -3.68 -11.99
N LEU A 446 34.24 -2.72 -11.24
CA LEU A 446 33.70 -1.36 -11.15
C LEU A 446 34.38 -0.46 -12.18
N ILE A 447 33.61 0.00 -13.16
CA ILE A 447 34.13 0.88 -14.21
C ILE A 447 33.63 2.31 -13.98
N LEU A 448 34.56 3.20 -13.63
CA LEU A 448 34.29 4.64 -13.47
C LEU A 448 34.63 5.37 -14.76
N VAL A 449 33.60 5.79 -15.51
CA VAL A 449 33.78 6.57 -16.74
C VAL A 449 34.21 7.99 -16.39
N ARG A 450 35.44 8.35 -16.73
CA ARG A 450 35.99 9.70 -16.52
C ARG A 450 35.64 10.64 -17.68
N GLY A 451 35.58 11.93 -17.37
CA GLY A 451 35.42 12.99 -18.38
C GLY A 451 34.01 13.07 -18.98
N LEU A 452 32.99 12.55 -18.31
CA LEU A 452 31.60 12.90 -18.63
C LEU A 452 31.30 14.34 -18.16
N PRO A 453 30.45 15.10 -18.87
CA PRO A 453 30.02 16.43 -18.44
C PRO A 453 29.33 16.37 -17.08
N ASP A 454 29.33 17.47 -16.33
CA ASP A 454 28.60 17.54 -15.06
C ASP A 454 27.08 17.43 -15.33
N PRO A 455 26.37 16.50 -14.65
CA PRO A 455 24.94 16.25 -14.91
C PRO A 455 24.04 17.43 -14.52
N THR A 456 24.52 18.35 -13.68
CA THR A 456 23.79 19.56 -13.25
C THR A 456 24.11 20.75 -14.16
N ALA A 457 25.39 20.99 -14.45
CA ALA A 457 25.83 22.15 -15.22
C ALA A 457 25.67 21.99 -16.74
N ALA A 458 25.79 20.76 -17.26
CA ALA A 458 25.77 20.44 -18.69
C ALA A 458 24.85 19.26 -19.00
N LYS A 459 23.60 19.32 -18.52
CA LYS A 459 22.61 18.22 -18.55
C LYS A 459 22.45 17.58 -19.94
N GLU A 460 22.24 18.38 -20.99
CA GLU A 460 22.02 17.85 -22.35
C GLU A 460 23.24 17.13 -22.92
N GLU A 461 24.44 17.67 -22.64
CA GLU A 461 25.68 17.05 -23.08
C GLU A 461 25.94 15.75 -22.31
N PHE A 462 25.66 15.75 -21.01
CA PHE A 462 25.74 14.54 -20.18
C PHE A 462 24.77 13.47 -20.66
N GLU A 463 23.50 13.81 -20.93
CA GLU A 463 22.49 12.87 -21.44
C GLU A 463 22.97 12.23 -22.75
N ARG A 464 23.46 13.04 -23.70
CA ARG A 464 24.00 12.54 -24.98
C ARG A 464 25.18 11.60 -24.77
N ARG A 465 26.18 12.00 -23.98
CA ARG A 465 27.38 11.18 -23.77
C ARG A 465 27.11 9.93 -22.95
N SER A 466 26.13 9.97 -22.05
CA SER A 466 25.69 8.79 -21.29
C SER A 466 25.06 7.75 -22.20
N ILE A 467 24.25 8.17 -23.18
CA ILE A 467 23.68 7.26 -24.20
C ILE A 467 24.79 6.56 -24.97
N ASP A 468 25.85 7.27 -25.37
CA ASP A 468 26.98 6.66 -26.07
C ASP A 468 27.73 5.64 -25.20
N MET A 469 27.86 5.91 -23.90
CA MET A 469 28.44 4.93 -22.97
C MET A 469 27.53 3.72 -22.78
N ILE A 470 26.21 3.90 -22.68
CA ILE A 470 25.26 2.80 -22.61
C ILE A 470 25.42 1.89 -23.83
N LYS A 471 25.44 2.45 -25.05
CA LYS A 471 25.67 1.67 -26.29
C LYS A 471 26.96 0.85 -26.21
N ARG A 472 28.07 1.50 -25.81
CA ARG A 472 29.38 0.84 -25.69
C ARG A 472 29.35 -0.36 -24.75
N TYR A 473 28.76 -0.22 -23.56
CA TYR A 473 28.76 -1.30 -22.58
C TYR A 473 27.74 -2.39 -22.90
N VAL A 474 26.56 -2.03 -23.42
CA VAL A 474 25.57 -3.00 -23.92
C VAL A 474 26.17 -3.89 -25.02
N GLU A 475 26.93 -3.29 -25.94
CA GLU A 475 27.63 -4.04 -27.00
C GLU A 475 28.71 -4.96 -26.41
N ARG A 476 29.47 -4.48 -25.41
CA ARG A 476 30.48 -5.29 -24.72
C ARG A 476 29.90 -6.48 -23.95
N THR A 477 28.70 -6.34 -23.38
CA THR A 477 28.02 -7.43 -22.65
C THR A 477 27.15 -8.32 -23.55
N GLY A 478 26.93 -7.92 -24.82
CA GLY A 478 26.07 -8.66 -25.74
C GLY A 478 24.60 -8.68 -25.31
N GLY A 479 24.12 -7.62 -24.66
CA GLY A 479 22.81 -7.60 -23.98
C GLY A 479 22.95 -7.85 -22.49
N HIS A 480 21.94 -8.50 -21.87
CA HIS A 480 21.84 -8.73 -20.42
C HIS A 480 22.08 -7.49 -19.55
N ALA A 481 21.81 -6.31 -20.10
CA ALA A 481 22.12 -5.06 -19.44
C ALA A 481 20.90 -4.55 -18.68
N PHE A 482 21.13 -4.14 -17.43
CA PHE A 482 20.15 -3.38 -16.66
C PHE A 482 20.70 -1.99 -16.41
N VAL A 483 19.99 -0.97 -16.90
CA VAL A 483 20.40 0.44 -16.84
C VAL A 483 19.43 1.20 -15.94
N LEU A 484 19.96 1.81 -14.88
CA LEU A 484 19.20 2.58 -13.90
C LEU A 484 19.30 4.08 -14.17
N PHE A 485 18.15 4.75 -14.10
CA PHE A 485 18.02 6.19 -14.23
C PHE A 485 17.45 6.79 -12.95
N THR A 486 17.82 8.03 -12.65
CA THR A 486 17.30 8.80 -11.50
C THR A 486 15.97 9.50 -11.79
N SER A 487 15.45 9.42 -13.03
CA SER A 487 14.14 9.99 -13.39
C SER A 487 13.51 9.31 -14.60
N TYR A 488 12.17 9.25 -14.61
CA TYR A 488 11.38 8.81 -15.77
C TYR A 488 11.58 9.67 -17.02
N GLU A 489 11.94 10.96 -16.88
CA GLU A 489 12.26 11.82 -18.02
C GLU A 489 13.53 11.33 -18.71
N ALA A 490 14.62 11.13 -17.95
CA ALA A 490 15.88 10.64 -18.49
C ALA A 490 15.73 9.23 -19.10
N LEU A 491 14.96 8.35 -18.43
CA LEU A 491 14.65 7.01 -18.93
C LEU A 491 13.93 7.09 -20.28
N ARG A 492 12.88 7.91 -20.42
CA ARG A 492 12.12 8.06 -21.68
C ARG A 492 12.99 8.59 -22.81
N LYS A 493 13.82 9.59 -22.54
CA LYS A 493 14.76 10.15 -23.52
C LYS A 493 15.77 9.10 -23.96
N ALA A 494 16.37 8.38 -23.02
CA ALA A 494 17.32 7.32 -23.32
C ALA A 494 16.69 6.17 -24.10
N ALA A 495 15.49 5.72 -23.71
CA ALA A 495 14.73 4.71 -24.43
C ALA A 495 14.51 5.11 -25.89
N ALA A 496 13.97 6.31 -26.13
CA ALA A 496 13.74 6.84 -27.48
C ALA A 496 15.03 6.91 -28.32
N ALA A 497 16.14 7.36 -27.72
CA ALA A 497 17.42 7.46 -28.39
C ALA A 497 18.11 6.11 -28.66
N LEU A 498 17.87 5.10 -27.81
CA LEU A 498 18.47 3.77 -27.92
C LEU A 498 17.68 2.85 -28.84
N THR A 499 16.35 3.01 -28.96
CA THR A 499 15.48 2.11 -29.74
C THR A 499 15.98 1.82 -31.15
N PRO A 500 16.30 2.82 -32.00
CA PRO A 500 16.75 2.54 -33.37
C PRO A 500 18.07 1.75 -33.41
N TRP A 501 18.99 2.08 -32.50
CA TRP A 501 20.29 1.44 -32.41
C TRP A 501 20.17 -0.01 -31.91
N LEU A 502 19.40 -0.25 -30.85
CA LEU A 502 19.15 -1.59 -30.32
C LEU A 502 18.51 -2.50 -31.38
N ALA A 503 17.51 -2.00 -32.10
CA ALA A 503 16.85 -2.73 -33.18
C ALA A 503 17.85 -3.13 -34.28
N SER A 504 18.71 -2.22 -34.73
CA SER A 504 19.75 -2.51 -35.73
C SER A 504 20.78 -3.56 -35.30
N ARG A 505 20.90 -3.81 -33.98
CA ARG A 505 21.83 -4.78 -33.39
C ARG A 505 21.11 -6.02 -32.85
N ASN A 506 19.81 -6.18 -33.13
CA ASN A 506 18.97 -7.27 -32.66
C ASN A 506 18.90 -7.40 -31.12
N PHE A 507 18.99 -6.27 -30.40
CA PHE A 507 18.74 -6.22 -28.97
C PHE A 507 17.27 -5.87 -28.69
N ALA A 508 16.65 -6.56 -27.73
CA ALA A 508 15.30 -6.24 -27.28
C ALA A 508 15.35 -5.19 -26.16
N LEU A 509 14.60 -4.11 -26.34
CA LEU A 509 14.43 -3.08 -25.32
C LEU A 509 13.22 -3.38 -24.44
N TYR A 510 13.43 -3.36 -23.13
CA TYR A 510 12.38 -3.42 -22.12
C TYR A 510 12.45 -2.13 -21.30
N SER A 511 11.40 -1.30 -21.33
CA SER A 511 11.40 0.00 -20.67
C SER A 511 10.21 0.13 -19.73
N GLN A 512 10.49 0.51 -18.47
CA GLN A 512 9.47 0.84 -17.48
C GLN A 512 8.55 1.99 -17.90
N ALA A 513 8.96 2.83 -18.85
CA ALA A 513 8.11 3.92 -19.35
C ALA A 513 7.01 3.44 -20.33
N ASP A 514 7.06 2.20 -20.81
CA ASP A 514 6.19 1.72 -21.89
C ASP A 514 4.85 1.16 -21.36
N GLY A 515 4.61 1.23 -20.05
CA GLY A 515 3.37 0.79 -19.40
C GLY A 515 3.19 -0.72 -19.29
N THR A 516 4.19 -1.52 -19.71
CA THR A 516 4.18 -2.97 -19.51
C THR A 516 4.31 -3.30 -18.01
N PRO A 517 3.50 -4.22 -17.46
CA PRO A 517 3.62 -4.62 -16.06
C PRO A 517 5.03 -5.11 -15.71
N ARG A 518 5.58 -4.64 -14.57
CA ARG A 518 6.95 -4.93 -14.12
C ARG A 518 7.27 -6.44 -14.10
N THR A 519 6.34 -7.26 -13.63
CA THR A 519 6.51 -8.72 -13.57
C THR A 519 6.72 -9.34 -14.96
N GLN A 520 5.84 -8.99 -15.91
CA GLN A 520 5.93 -9.48 -17.29
C GLN A 520 7.23 -9.02 -17.97
N MET A 521 7.64 -7.77 -17.73
CA MET A 521 8.87 -7.21 -18.26
C MET A 521 10.11 -7.97 -17.77
N VAL A 522 10.17 -8.26 -16.46
CA VAL A 522 11.28 -9.04 -15.88
C VAL A 522 11.30 -10.48 -16.40
N GLU A 523 10.14 -11.10 -16.59
CA GLU A 523 10.06 -12.45 -17.17
C GLU A 523 10.53 -12.49 -18.63
N GLN A 524 10.14 -11.50 -19.44
CA GLN A 524 10.60 -11.40 -20.82
C GLN A 524 12.11 -11.15 -20.89
N PHE A 525 12.63 -10.26 -20.05
CA PHE A 525 14.07 -9.99 -19.93
C PHE A 525 14.86 -11.24 -19.52
N LYS A 526 14.39 -12.01 -18.53
CA LYS A 526 15.05 -13.26 -18.10
C LYS A 526 15.11 -14.31 -19.21
N LYS A 527 14.13 -14.34 -20.11
CA LYS A 527 14.06 -15.29 -21.23
C LYS A 527 14.88 -14.85 -22.45
N ASN A 528 15.30 -13.58 -22.51
CA ASN A 528 15.97 -13.02 -23.67
C ASN A 528 17.41 -12.59 -23.34
N PRO A 529 18.42 -13.35 -23.77
CA PRO A 529 19.83 -13.01 -23.58
C PRO A 529 20.23 -11.66 -24.17
N GLN A 530 19.59 -11.26 -25.25
CA GLN A 530 19.82 -9.99 -25.95
C GLN A 530 18.93 -8.87 -25.41
N GLY A 531 18.42 -9.01 -24.18
CA GLY A 531 17.59 -8.01 -23.52
C GLY A 531 18.39 -6.86 -22.93
N VAL A 532 17.83 -5.64 -23.03
CA VAL A 532 18.28 -4.44 -22.33
C VAL A 532 17.10 -3.88 -21.56
N LEU A 533 17.21 -3.88 -20.24
CA LEU A 533 16.18 -3.38 -19.33
C LEU A 533 16.56 -1.97 -18.86
N LEU A 534 15.65 -1.01 -19.08
CA LEU A 534 15.77 0.35 -18.55
C LEU A 534 14.78 0.53 -17.40
N GLY A 535 15.30 0.92 -16.23
CA GLY A 535 14.51 1.09 -15.02
C GLY A 535 14.83 2.37 -14.26
N THR A 536 13.90 2.77 -13.43
CA THR A 536 14.03 3.78 -12.38
C THR A 536 13.52 3.14 -11.09
N ASP A 537 13.81 3.77 -9.95
CA ASP A 537 13.26 3.36 -8.66
C ASP A 537 11.72 3.44 -8.63
#